data_AF-A0A9D6K1J5-F1
#
_entry.id   AF-A0A9D6K1J5-F1
#
_cell.length_a   1.000
_cell.length_b   1.000
_cell.length_c   1.000
_cell.angle_alpha   90.00
_cell.angle_beta   90.00
_cell.angle_gamma   90.00
#
_symmetry.space_group_name_H-M   'P 1'
#
loop_
_entity.id
_entity.type
_entity.pdbx_description
1 polymer ?
#
loop_
_entity_poly.entity_id
_entity_poly.type
_entity_poly.pdbx_seq_one_letter_code
_entity_poly.pdbx_strand_id
1 'polypeptide(L)'
;MDDLLSSLGFEQSLALAVFLAALALFLLTHRQVRLGRRPLTRPLIAFQRLNDYASQAAEAGRAMHVSLGTAGIGGAAVADALAGLWVLERLAEQAAAT
;
A
#
# COMPACT_ATOMS: atom_id res chain seq x y z
N MET A 1 44.47 -17.27 -9.02
CA MET A 1 43.18 -17.77 -9.54
C MET A 1 42.26 -18.14 -8.38
N ASP A 2 42.80 -18.70 -7.30
CA ASP A 2 42.03 -19.12 -6.11
C ASP A 2 41.39 -17.97 -5.32
N ASP A 3 42.02 -16.79 -5.25
CA ASP A 3 41.45 -15.59 -4.60
C ASP A 3 40.19 -15.04 -5.30
N LEU A 4 40.09 -15.20 -6.63
CA LEU A 4 38.89 -14.77 -7.36
C LEU A 4 37.72 -15.72 -7.11
N LEU A 5 37.99 -17.02 -6.98
CA LEU A 5 36.96 -18.02 -6.70
C LEU A 5 36.44 -17.92 -5.26
N SER A 6 37.30 -17.59 -4.29
CA SER A 6 36.90 -17.38 -2.90
C SER A 6 36.06 -16.11 -2.71
N SER A 7 36.43 -15.01 -3.39
CA SER A 7 35.64 -13.78 -3.39
C SER A 7 34.25 -13.97 -3.99
N LEU A 8 34.14 -14.67 -5.12
CA LEU A 8 32.85 -15.00 -5.74
C LEU A 8 31.96 -15.85 -4.80
N GLY A 9 32.55 -16.83 -4.10
CA GLY A 9 31.83 -17.65 -3.13
C GLY A 9 31.31 -16.84 -1.93
N PHE A 10 32.11 -15.89 -1.44
CA PHE A 10 31.71 -15.00 -0.34
C PHE A 10 30.52 -14.12 -0.72
N GLU A 11 30.56 -13.43 -1.86
CA GLU A 11 29.47 -12.57 -2.35
C GLU A 11 28.16 -13.34 -2.52
N GLN A 12 28.23 -14.55 -3.09
CA GLN A 12 27.05 -15.42 -3.27
C GLN A 12 26.47 -15.87 -1.92
N SER A 13 27.33 -16.22 -0.96
CA SER A 13 26.88 -16.61 0.38
C SER A 13 26.22 -15.46 1.12
N LEU A 14 26.74 -14.24 0.97
CA LEU A 14 26.19 -13.03 1.57
C LEU A 14 24.85 -12.67 0.91
N ALA A 15 24.77 -12.69 -0.42
CA ALA A 15 23.53 -12.46 -1.14
C ALA A 15 22.43 -13.46 -0.75
N LEU A 16 22.77 -14.74 -0.61
CA LEU A 16 21.85 -15.77 -0.15
C LEU A 16 21.40 -15.52 1.30
N ALA A 17 22.32 -15.17 2.20
CA ALA A 17 21.99 -14.86 3.58
C ALA A 17 21.05 -13.64 3.69
N VAL A 18 21.32 -12.58 2.94
CA VAL A 18 20.46 -11.39 2.86
C VAL A 18 19.09 -11.75 2.30
N PHE A 19 19.04 -12.54 1.23
CA PHE A 19 17.78 -12.99 0.65
C PHE A 19 16.95 -13.82 1.64
N LEU A 20 17.57 -14.78 2.33
CA LEU A 20 16.89 -15.59 3.33
C LEU A 20 16.39 -14.76 4.51
N ALA A 21 17.18 -13.78 4.96
CA ALA A 21 16.76 -12.85 6.01
C ALA A 21 15.56 -11.98 5.57
N ALA A 22 15.61 -11.44 4.35
CA ALA A 22 14.52 -10.66 3.77
C ALA A 22 13.25 -11.51 3.57
N LEU A 23 13.40 -12.74 3.11
CA LEU A 23 12.29 -13.69 2.94
C LEU A 23 11.67 -14.05 4.29
N ALA A 24 12.47 -14.33 5.31
CA ALA A 24 11.98 -14.59 6.66
C ALA A 24 11.20 -13.38 7.20
N LEU A 25 11.75 -12.17 7.05
CA LEU A 25 11.07 -10.94 7.46
C LEU A 25 9.75 -10.75 6.71
N PHE A 26 9.73 -10.96 5.40
CA PHE A 26 8.53 -10.88 4.58
C PHE A 26 7.45 -11.87 5.03
N LEU A 27 7.82 -13.13 5.28
CA LEU A 27 6.87 -14.16 5.75
C LEU A 27 6.30 -13.81 7.13
N LEU A 28 7.14 -13.29 8.04
CA LEU A 28 6.71 -12.85 9.37
C LEU A 28 5.74 -11.67 9.30
N THR A 29 6.08 -10.63 8.54
CA THR A 29 5.20 -9.44 8.39
C THR A 29 3.90 -9.81 7.69
N HIS A 30 3.96 -10.61 6.63
CA HIS A 30 2.77 -11.11 5.93
C HIS A 30 1.86 -11.92 6.86
N ARG A 31 2.42 -12.78 7.71
CA ARG A 31 1.64 -13.53 8.71
C ARG A 31 0.97 -12.59 9.72
N GLN A 32 1.65 -11.54 10.19
CA GLN A 32 1.04 -10.57 11.11
C GLN A 32 -0.13 -9.82 10.48
N VAL A 33 0.00 -9.40 9.21
CA VAL A 33 -1.07 -8.76 8.46
C VAL A 33 -2.28 -9.70 8.31
N ARG A 34 -2.05 -10.98 7.97
CA ARG A 34 -3.12 -11.98 7.87
C ARG A 34 -3.81 -12.28 9.20
N LEU A 35 -3.10 -12.19 10.31
CA LEU A 35 -3.67 -12.32 11.66
C LEU A 35 -4.46 -11.07 12.10
N GLY A 36 -4.65 -10.09 11.22
CA GLY A 36 -5.45 -8.89 11.49
C GLY A 36 -4.74 -7.88 12.39
N ARG A 37 -3.43 -8.02 12.63
CA ARG A 37 -2.65 -6.99 13.31
C ARG A 37 -2.52 -5.78 12.39
N ARG A 38 -3.40 -4.82 12.61
CA ARG A 38 -3.40 -3.52 11.94
C ARG A 38 -2.77 -2.48 12.87
N PRO A 39 -1.97 -1.55 12.35
CA PRO A 39 -1.51 -0.42 13.14
C PRO A 39 -2.73 0.35 13.68
N LEU A 40 -2.63 0.85 14.90
CA LEU A 40 -3.64 1.73 15.48
C LEU A 40 -3.63 3.05 14.71
N THR A 41 -4.54 3.20 13.77
CA THR A 41 -4.71 4.44 13.00
C THR A 41 -5.73 5.34 13.68
N ARG A 42 -5.45 6.65 13.70
CA ARG A 42 -6.44 7.64 14.13
C ARG A 42 -7.54 7.75 13.07
N PRO A 43 -8.83 7.76 13.44
CA PRO A 43 -9.91 7.96 12.47
C PRO A 43 -9.80 9.36 11.84
N LEU A 44 -9.89 9.39 10.51
CA LEU A 44 -9.99 10.61 9.73
C LEU A 44 -11.48 10.87 9.45
N ILE A 45 -12.09 11.78 10.21
CA ILE A 45 -13.53 12.10 10.10
C ILE A 45 -13.90 12.50 8.66
N ALA A 46 -13.02 13.23 7.97
CA ALA A 46 -13.23 13.60 6.57
C ALA A 46 -13.37 12.38 5.64
N PHE A 47 -12.63 11.30 5.90
CA PHE A 47 -12.71 10.06 5.14
C PHE A 47 -14.05 9.33 5.36
N GLN A 48 -14.62 9.43 6.56
CA GLN A 48 -15.94 8.84 6.86
C GLN A 48 -17.07 9.58 6.13
N ARG A 49 -17.01 10.92 6.10
CA ARG A 49 -18.00 11.77 5.43
C ARG A 49 -17.99 11.65 3.90
N LEU A 50 -16.90 11.11 3.32
CA LEU A 50 -16.79 10.94 1.88
C LEU A 50 -17.94 10.09 1.30
N ASN A 51 -18.36 9.05 2.02
CA ASN A 51 -19.50 8.22 1.59
C ASN A 51 -20.81 9.00 1.61
N ASP A 52 -21.03 9.83 2.63
CA ASP A 52 -22.25 10.62 2.75
C ASP A 52 -22.36 11.59 1.57
N TYR A 53 -21.24 12.24 1.20
CA TYR A 53 -21.18 13.10 0.02
C TYR A 53 -21.37 12.33 -1.28
N ALA A 54 -20.81 11.12 -1.38
CA ALA A 54 -20.96 10.27 -2.54
C ALA A 54 -22.42 9.84 -2.76
N SER A 55 -23.08 9.36 -1.71
CA SER A 55 -24.50 8.99 -1.73
C SER A 55 -25.37 10.20 -2.06
N GLN A 56 -25.11 11.35 -1.44
CA GLN A 56 -25.87 12.58 -1.71
C GLN A 56 -25.69 13.08 -3.15
N ALA A 57 -24.48 12.96 -3.71
CA ALA A 57 -24.23 13.30 -5.12
C ALA A 57 -24.97 12.35 -6.06
N ALA A 58 -24.99 11.05 -5.76
CA ALA A 58 -25.74 10.05 -6.51
C ALA A 58 -27.26 10.32 -6.47
N GLU A 59 -27.84 10.56 -5.29
CA GLU A 59 -29.27 10.91 -5.14
C GLU A 59 -29.64 12.20 -5.89
N ALA A 60 -28.74 13.19 -5.90
CA ALA A 60 -28.95 14.43 -6.62
C ALA A 60 -28.69 14.32 -8.14
N GLY A 61 -28.31 13.14 -8.65
CA GLY A 61 -27.94 12.94 -10.05
C GLY A 61 -26.73 13.77 -10.50
N ARG A 62 -25.84 14.15 -9.57
CA ARG A 62 -24.66 14.97 -9.86
C ARG A 62 -23.43 14.11 -10.08
N ALA A 63 -22.68 14.42 -11.14
CA ALA A 63 -21.39 13.80 -11.39
C ALA A 63 -20.35 14.23 -10.33
N MET A 64 -19.64 13.27 -9.74
CA MET A 64 -18.47 13.55 -8.90
C MET A 64 -17.20 13.49 -9.71
N HIS A 65 -16.41 14.55 -9.66
CA HIS A 65 -15.05 14.57 -10.19
C HIS A 65 -14.06 14.30 -9.06
N VAL A 66 -13.24 13.27 -9.22
CA VAL A 66 -12.22 12.86 -8.23
C VAL A 66 -10.85 13.06 -8.86
N SER A 67 -9.98 13.82 -8.19
CA SER A 67 -8.59 14.02 -8.59
C SER A 67 -7.66 13.49 -7.49
N LEU A 68 -6.72 12.63 -7.88
CA LEU A 68 -5.81 11.90 -7.00
C LEU A 68 -4.40 12.53 -6.91
N GLY A 69 -4.18 13.61 -7.67
CA GLY A 69 -2.85 14.19 -7.87
C GLY A 69 -1.96 13.36 -8.81
N THR A 70 -0.69 13.73 -8.87
CA THR A 70 0.33 13.13 -9.77
C THR A 70 1.40 12.34 -9.00
N ALA A 71 1.17 12.07 -7.72
CA ALA A 71 2.11 11.33 -6.88
C ALA A 71 2.24 9.86 -7.35
N GLY A 72 3.43 9.28 -7.17
CA GLY A 72 3.75 7.92 -7.61
C GLY A 72 4.41 7.07 -6.52
N ILE A 73 4.54 5.77 -6.79
CA ILE A 73 5.04 4.76 -5.84
C ILE A 73 6.58 4.67 -5.73
N GLY A 74 7.31 5.53 -6.42
CA GLY A 74 8.79 5.46 -6.51
C GLY A 74 9.54 6.54 -5.72
N GLY A 75 8.87 7.38 -4.95
CA GLY A 75 9.50 8.56 -4.33
C GLY A 75 8.93 8.93 -2.97
N ALA A 76 9.32 10.09 -2.45
CA ALA A 76 8.91 10.54 -1.11
C ALA A 76 7.38 10.70 -0.93
N ALA A 77 6.63 10.85 -2.02
CA ALA A 77 5.18 11.03 -2.03
C ALA A 77 4.37 9.72 -2.13
N VAL A 78 4.99 8.55 -1.89
CA VAL A 78 4.28 7.25 -1.93
C VAL A 78 3.08 7.22 -0.99
N ALA A 79 3.22 7.80 0.21
CA ALA A 79 2.15 7.82 1.19
C ALA A 79 0.91 8.56 0.65
N ASP A 80 1.12 9.69 -0.03
CA ASP A 80 0.03 10.48 -0.62
C ASP A 80 -0.62 9.75 -1.80
N ALA A 81 0.19 9.10 -2.65
CA ALA A 81 -0.31 8.28 -3.75
C ALA A 81 -1.19 7.12 -3.26
N LEU A 82 -0.74 6.42 -2.21
CA LEU A 82 -1.50 5.34 -1.60
C LEU A 82 -2.77 5.85 -0.90
N ALA A 83 -2.70 6.99 -0.21
CA ALA A 83 -3.89 7.60 0.39
C ALA A 83 -4.95 7.95 -0.66
N GLY A 84 -4.53 8.49 -1.81
CA GLY A 84 -5.40 8.70 -2.95
C GLY A 84 -6.02 7.39 -3.43
N LEU A 85 -5.20 6.38 -3.68
CA LEU A 85 -5.69 5.07 -4.14
C LEU A 85 -6.76 4.47 -3.21
N TRP A 86 -6.57 4.58 -1.89
CA TRP A 86 -7.54 4.15 -0.89
C TRP A 86 -8.86 4.92 -0.96
N VAL A 87 -8.81 6.24 -1.22
CA VAL A 87 -10.01 7.06 -1.43
C VAL A 87 -10.77 6.58 -2.68
N LEU A 88 -10.05 6.30 -3.77
CA LEU A 88 -10.66 5.81 -5.01
C LEU A 88 -11.31 4.44 -4.84
N GLU A 89 -10.61 3.50 -4.20
CA GLU A 89 -11.12 2.15 -3.91
C GLU A 89 -12.41 2.24 -3.10
N ARG A 90 -12.44 3.10 -2.07
CA ARG A 90 -13.63 3.28 -1.24
C ARG A 90 -14.83 3.84 -2.00
N LEU A 91 -14.59 4.77 -2.92
CA LEU A 91 -15.64 5.33 -3.79
C LEU A 91 -16.15 4.28 -4.80
N ALA A 92 -15.25 3.45 -5.34
CA ALA A 92 -15.62 2.36 -6.24
C ALA A 92 -16.45 1.29 -5.53
N GLU A 93 -16.08 0.89 -4.32
CA GLU A 93 -16.88 -0.01 -3.48
C GLU A 93 -18.28 0.56 -3.20
N GLN A 94 -18.37 1.86 -2.90
CA GLN A 94 -19.64 2.51 -2.66
C GLN A 94 -20.52 2.55 -3.91
N ALA A 95 -19.94 2.87 -5.07
CA ALA A 95 -20.65 2.92 -6.35
C ALA A 95 -21.13 1.53 -6.81
N ALA A 96 -20.41 0.47 -6.45
CA ALA A 96 -20.82 -0.91 -6.75
C ALA A 96 -21.91 -1.44 -5.81
N ALA A 97 -22.07 -0.83 -4.63
CA ALA A 97 -23.07 -1.23 -3.63
C ALA A 97 -24.45 -0.58 -3.84
N THR A 98 -24.52 0.48 -4.66
CA THR A 98 -25.75 1.19 -5.07
C THR A 98 -26.27 0.70 -6.41
#